data_AF-X1KAK1-F1
#
_entry.id   AF-X1KAK1-F1
#
_cell.length_a   1.000
_cell.length_b   1.000
_cell.length_c   1.000
_cell.angle_alpha   90.00
_cell.angle_beta   90.00
_cell.angle_gamma   90.00
#
_symmetry.space_group_name_H-M   'P 1'
#
loop_
_entity.id
_entity.type
_entity.pdbx_description
1 polymer ?
#
loop_
_entity_poly.entity_id
_entity_poly.type
_entity_poly.pdbx_seq_one_letter_code
_entity_poly.pdbx_strand_id
1 'polypeptide(L)'
;MKRKRLKWTSLISIGILLSAMFIGMSGVSLANEFPLTITDINREVTITKQPERIISLSPANTEILFALGLGGKVVGITNVCNYPSQTKEKEKIGDYDNPNLEKIIELEPDLILASHGNPTELI
;
A
#
# COMPACT_ATOMS: atom_id res chain seq x y z
N MET A 1 36.39 57.82 -4.01
CA MET A 1 35.39 56.78 -3.71
C MET A 1 35.17 55.90 -4.97
N LYS A 2 35.90 54.78 -5.13
CA LYS A 2 35.87 53.94 -6.35
C LYS A 2 34.81 52.84 -6.19
N ARG A 3 33.63 52.99 -6.80
CA ARG A 3 32.60 51.94 -6.86
C ARG A 3 33.05 50.85 -7.84
N LYS A 4 33.45 49.68 -7.33
CA LYS A 4 33.79 48.50 -8.15
C LYS A 4 32.52 48.03 -8.87
N ARG A 5 32.48 48.18 -10.20
CA ARG A 5 31.40 47.67 -11.05
C ARG A 5 31.51 46.15 -11.11
N LEU A 6 30.60 45.47 -10.43
CA LEU A 6 30.46 44.02 -10.46
C LEU A 6 30.07 43.60 -11.89
N LYS A 7 30.94 42.84 -12.55
CA LYS A 7 30.76 42.44 -13.96
C LYS A 7 29.61 41.42 -14.03
N TRP A 8 28.54 41.77 -14.76
CA TRP A 8 27.34 40.94 -14.92
C TRP A 8 27.62 39.53 -15.49
N THR A 9 28.77 39.35 -16.14
CA THR A 9 29.26 38.05 -16.62
C THR A 9 29.50 37.04 -15.49
N SER A 10 29.72 37.50 -14.26
CA SER A 10 29.88 36.65 -13.07
C SER A 10 28.55 36.11 -12.54
N LEU A 11 27.41 36.75 -12.85
CA LEU A 11 26.09 36.32 -12.38
C LEU A 11 25.49 35.24 -13.30
N ILE A 12 25.78 35.29 -14.59
CA ILE A 12 25.31 34.31 -15.59
C ILE A 12 25.99 32.95 -15.38
N SER A 13 27.28 32.95 -15.03
CA SER A 13 28.06 31.73 -14.76
C SER A 13 27.62 31.04 -13.46
N ILE A 14 27.20 31.80 -12.43
CA ILE A 14 26.61 31.25 -11.20
C ILE A 14 25.23 30.64 -11.47
N GLY A 15 24.41 31.26 -12.32
CA GLY A 15 23.08 30.72 -12.68
C GLY A 15 23.14 29.39 -13.44
N ILE A 16 24.11 29.23 -14.34
CA ILE A 16 24.30 27.98 -15.11
C ILE A 16 24.81 26.85 -14.19
N LEU A 17 25.70 27.14 -13.24
CA LEU A 17 26.17 26.19 -12.24
C LEU A 17 25.06 25.75 -11.26
N LEU A 18 24.14 26.66 -10.90
CA LEU A 18 22.97 26.34 -10.07
C LEU A 18 21.94 25.46 -10.79
N SER A 19 21.79 25.60 -12.11
CA SER A 19 20.91 24.71 -12.90
C SER A 19 21.45 23.29 -13.06
N ALA A 20 22.77 23.11 -13.04
CA ALA A 20 23.41 21.79 -13.20
C ALA A 20 23.31 20.91 -11.94
N MET A 21 23.07 21.50 -10.76
CA MET A 21 22.88 20.74 -9.52
C MET A 21 21.46 20.21 -9.30
N PHE A 22 20.48 20.61 -10.11
CA PHE A 22 19.09 20.15 -9.97
C PHE A 22 18.77 18.87 -10.76
N ILE A 23 19.67 18.42 -11.64
CA ILE A 23 19.47 17.22 -12.48
C ILE A 23 19.91 15.94 -11.73
N GLY A 24 20.51 16.06 -10.55
CA GLY A 24 21.06 14.93 -9.78
C GLY A 24 20.12 14.26 -8.76
N MET A 25 18.86 14.69 -8.66
CA MET A 25 17.85 14.04 -7.81
C MET A 25 16.96 13.15 -8.66
N SER A 26 17.57 12.17 -9.33
CA SER A 26 16.87 10.97 -9.78
C SER A 26 16.22 10.34 -8.55
N GLY A 27 14.90 10.44 -8.48
CA GLY A 27 14.10 9.97 -7.36
C GLY A 27 14.48 8.54 -7.00
N VAL A 28 14.78 8.33 -5.73
CA VAL A 28 14.82 6.99 -5.17
C VAL A 28 13.39 6.46 -5.28
N SER A 29 13.14 5.64 -6.31
CA SER A 29 11.91 4.89 -6.43
C SER A 29 11.92 3.83 -5.32
N LEU A 30 11.31 4.15 -4.18
CA LEU A 30 10.98 3.16 -3.14
C LEU A 30 9.79 2.30 -3.59
N ALA A 31 9.84 1.78 -4.82
CA ALA A 31 8.91 0.75 -5.23
C ALA A 31 9.46 -0.56 -4.67
N ASN A 32 8.72 -1.20 -3.77
CA ASN A 32 8.96 -2.60 -3.46
C ASN A 32 8.92 -3.38 -4.78
N GLU A 33 10.03 -4.01 -5.15
CA GLU A 33 10.10 -4.80 -6.38
C GLU A 33 9.17 -6.00 -6.25
N PHE A 34 8.12 -6.03 -7.07
CA PHE A 34 7.33 -7.22 -7.31
C PHE A 34 7.95 -8.00 -8.49
N PRO A 35 7.92 -9.34 -8.48
CA PRO A 35 7.24 -10.21 -7.52
C PRO A 35 7.95 -10.28 -6.16
N LEU A 36 7.15 -10.32 -5.08
CA LEU A 36 7.62 -10.47 -3.70
C LEU A 36 7.17 -11.84 -3.18
N THR A 37 8.14 -12.67 -2.80
CA THR A 37 7.89 -13.98 -2.19
C THR A 37 8.09 -13.88 -0.68
N ILE A 38 7.10 -14.32 0.09
CA ILE A 38 7.06 -14.26 1.55
C ILE A 38 6.72 -15.65 2.09
N THR A 39 7.42 -16.08 3.12
CA THR A 39 7.04 -17.27 3.90
C THR A 39 5.89 -16.92 4.85
N ASP A 40 4.75 -17.59 4.68
CA ASP A 40 3.57 -17.50 5.54
C ASP A 40 3.17 -18.91 5.99
N ILE A 41 2.98 -19.17 7.29
CA ILE A 41 2.57 -20.49 7.83
C ILE A 41 3.26 -21.70 7.12
N ASN A 42 4.60 -21.68 7.04
CA ASN A 42 5.43 -22.73 6.40
C ASN A 42 5.16 -22.98 4.91
N ARG A 43 4.54 -22.04 4.19
CA ARG A 43 4.45 -22.04 2.72
C ARG A 43 5.04 -20.75 2.16
N GLU A 44 5.43 -20.79 0.91
CA GLU A 44 5.87 -19.61 0.16
C GLU A 44 4.69 -19.02 -0.61
N VAL A 45 4.44 -17.73 -0.43
CA VAL A 45 3.39 -16.97 -1.14
C VAL A 45 4.07 -15.92 -2.01
N THR A 46 3.83 -15.97 -3.31
CA THR A 46 4.36 -14.99 -4.26
C THR A 46 3.29 -13.98 -4.63
N ILE A 47 3.49 -12.73 -4.20
CA ILE A 47 2.68 -11.59 -4.58
C ILE A 47 3.28 -11.03 -5.87
N THR A 48 2.55 -11.12 -6.98
CA THR A 48 3.08 -10.82 -8.31
C THR A 48 3.08 -9.34 -8.65
N LYS A 49 2.24 -8.54 -7.99
CA LYS A 49 2.10 -7.09 -8.18
C LYS A 49 1.59 -6.45 -6.89
N GLN A 50 1.62 -5.11 -6.84
CA GLN A 50 1.02 -4.38 -5.73
C GLN A 50 -0.47 -4.73 -5.61
N PRO A 51 -0.94 -5.16 -4.40
CA PRO A 51 -2.34 -5.45 -4.18
C PRO A 51 -3.22 -4.21 -4.32
N GLU A 52 -4.34 -4.35 -5.02
CA GLU A 52 -5.35 -3.31 -5.23
C GLU A 52 -6.74 -3.71 -4.70
N ARG A 53 -6.98 -5.01 -4.48
CA ARG A 53 -8.27 -5.56 -4.04
C ARG A 53 -8.07 -6.52 -2.88
N ILE A 54 -8.13 -5.97 -1.67
CA ILE A 54 -7.79 -6.69 -0.44
C ILE A 54 -9.05 -7.14 0.28
N ILE A 55 -9.10 -8.41 0.66
CA ILE A 55 -10.05 -8.93 1.65
C ILE A 55 -9.36 -9.07 2.99
N SER A 56 -10.05 -8.65 4.06
CA SER A 56 -9.59 -8.84 5.43
C SER A 56 -10.51 -9.79 6.18
N LEU A 57 -9.95 -10.93 6.62
CA LEU A 57 -10.71 -11.95 7.35
C LEU A 57 -10.66 -11.77 8.88
N SER A 58 -10.05 -10.70 9.39
CA SER A 58 -9.94 -10.45 10.84
C SER A 58 -10.10 -8.97 11.20
N PRO A 59 -10.62 -8.65 12.40
CA PRO A 59 -10.65 -7.28 12.91
C PRO A 59 -9.27 -6.64 12.95
N ALA A 60 -8.27 -7.34 13.48
CA ALA A 60 -6.90 -6.82 13.59
C ALA A 60 -6.30 -6.44 12.22
N ASN A 61 -6.44 -7.30 11.20
CA ASN A 61 -5.97 -6.99 9.85
C ASN A 61 -6.72 -5.79 9.26
N THR A 62 -8.04 -5.72 9.51
CA THR A 62 -8.86 -4.59 9.03
C THR A 62 -8.35 -3.28 9.63
N GLU A 63 -8.16 -3.22 10.95
CA GLU A 63 -7.68 -2.02 11.63
C GLU A 63 -6.30 -1.58 11.13
N ILE A 64 -5.37 -2.53 10.96
CA ILE A 64 -4.03 -2.25 10.43
C ILE A 64 -4.11 -1.67 9.01
N LEU A 65 -4.89 -2.28 8.12
CA LEU A 65 -5.06 -1.79 6.74
C LEU A 65 -5.59 -0.35 6.72
N PHE A 66 -6.58 -0.03 7.54
CA PHE A 66 -7.11 1.32 7.62
C PHE A 66 -6.11 2.30 8.26
N ALA A 67 -5.37 1.90 9.29
CA ALA A 67 -4.32 2.72 9.90
C ALA A 67 -3.19 3.06 8.91
N LEU A 68 -2.88 2.15 7.97
CA LEU A 68 -1.93 2.37 6.88
C LEU A 68 -2.50 3.22 5.72
N GLY A 69 -3.74 3.69 5.81
CA GLY A 69 -4.40 4.44 4.74
C GLY A 69 -4.83 3.58 3.55
N LEU A 70 -4.81 2.25 3.68
CA LEU A 70 -5.15 1.29 2.63
C LEU A 70 -6.64 0.91 2.62
N GLY A 71 -7.46 1.53 3.47
CA GLY A 71 -8.90 1.27 3.56
C GLY A 71 -9.63 1.39 2.22
N GLY A 72 -9.15 2.24 1.29
CA GLY A 72 -9.69 2.36 -0.07
C GLY A 72 -9.54 1.09 -0.92
N LYS A 73 -8.51 0.28 -0.67
CA LYS A 73 -8.23 -0.98 -1.37
C LYS A 73 -8.95 -2.19 -0.77
N VAL A 74 -9.56 -2.02 0.42
CA VAL A 74 -10.31 -3.09 1.07
C VAL A 74 -11.67 -3.24 0.41
N VAL A 75 -11.90 -4.39 -0.22
CA VAL A 75 -13.15 -4.71 -0.95
C VAL A 75 -14.12 -5.55 -0.15
N GLY A 76 -13.64 -6.27 0.89
CA GLY A 76 -14.50 -7.08 1.76
C GLY A 76 -13.90 -7.29 3.15
N ILE A 77 -14.78 -7.37 4.15
CA ILE A 77 -14.43 -7.61 5.55
C ILE A 77 -15.45 -8.57 6.21
N THR A 78 -15.07 -9.22 7.31
CA THR A 78 -16.00 -10.07 8.05
C THR A 78 -17.07 -9.24 8.79
N ASN A 79 -18.14 -9.90 9.20
CA ASN A 79 -19.25 -9.33 9.97
C ASN A 79 -18.79 -8.68 11.28
N VAL A 80 -17.75 -9.26 11.90
CA VAL A 80 -17.22 -8.80 13.20
C VAL A 80 -16.28 -7.59 13.08
N CYS A 81 -15.82 -7.24 11.89
CA CYS A 81 -15.00 -6.04 11.68
C CYS A 81 -15.87 -4.78 11.77
N ASN A 82 -15.60 -3.92 12.76
CA ASN A 82 -16.43 -2.75 13.08
C ASN A 82 -15.65 -1.44 13.31
N TYR A 83 -14.32 -1.46 13.16
CA TYR A 83 -13.44 -0.30 13.32
C TYR A 83 -12.44 -0.19 12.16
N PRO A 84 -12.14 1.04 11.67
CA PRO A 84 -12.76 2.31 12.03
C PRO A 84 -14.17 2.45 11.46
N SER A 85 -14.84 3.58 11.69
CA SER A 85 -16.23 3.80 11.26
C SER A 85 -16.47 3.58 9.75
N GLN A 86 -15.45 3.81 8.93
CA GLN A 86 -15.46 3.59 7.47
C GLN A 86 -15.65 2.11 7.09
N THR A 87 -15.45 1.16 8.00
CA THR A 87 -15.74 -0.27 7.76
C THR A 87 -17.22 -0.55 7.52
N LYS A 88 -18.12 0.35 7.94
CA LYS A 88 -19.57 0.24 7.70
C LYS A 88 -19.94 0.26 6.22
N GLU A 89 -19.08 0.80 5.37
CA GLU A 89 -19.28 0.91 3.92
C GLU A 89 -18.71 -0.29 3.15
N LYS A 90 -18.04 -1.23 3.85
CA LYS A 90 -17.38 -2.37 3.21
C LYS A 90 -18.31 -3.56 3.10
N GLU A 91 -18.16 -4.32 2.02
CA GLU A 91 -18.94 -5.54 1.79
C GLU A 91 -18.67 -6.55 2.92
N LYS A 92 -19.76 -7.15 3.41
CA LYS A 92 -19.73 -8.14 4.49
C LYS A 92 -19.69 -9.55 3.90
N ILE A 93 -18.58 -10.23 4.13
CA ILE A 93 -18.24 -11.53 3.54
C ILE A 93 -18.36 -12.69 4.53
N GLY A 94 -19.34 -12.66 5.43
CA GLY A 94 -19.54 -13.71 6.42
C GLY A 94 -18.76 -13.50 7.72
N ASP A 95 -18.70 -14.54 8.54
CA ASP A 95 -18.12 -14.46 9.88
C ASP A 95 -16.62 -14.77 9.88
N TYR A 96 -16.00 -14.61 11.05
CA TYR A 96 -14.56 -14.85 11.22
C TYR A 96 -14.16 -16.29 10.94
N ASP A 97 -14.89 -17.23 11.52
CA ASP A 97 -14.68 -18.68 11.41
C ASP A 97 -15.48 -19.29 10.24
N ASN A 98 -16.45 -18.57 9.70
CA ASN A 98 -17.27 -19.01 8.57
C ASN A 98 -17.44 -17.90 7.50
N PRO A 99 -16.37 -17.55 6.77
CA PRO A 99 -16.43 -16.61 5.66
C PRO A 99 -17.23 -17.17 4.46
N ASN A 100 -17.93 -16.29 3.76
CA ASN A 100 -18.71 -16.62 2.57
C ASN A 100 -17.80 -16.67 1.33
N LEU A 101 -17.48 -17.88 0.88
CA LEU A 101 -16.61 -18.12 -0.28
C LEU A 101 -17.17 -17.57 -1.59
N GLU A 102 -18.47 -17.68 -1.82
CA GLU A 102 -19.10 -17.20 -3.06
C GLU A 102 -18.91 -15.68 -3.19
N LYS A 103 -19.20 -14.94 -2.13
CA LYS A 103 -18.95 -13.49 -2.07
C LYS A 103 -17.47 -13.13 -2.24
N ILE A 104 -16.58 -13.91 -1.62
CA ILE A 104 -15.13 -13.69 -1.76
C ILE A 104 -14.72 -13.83 -3.23
N ILE A 105 -15.21 -14.86 -3.92
CA ILE A 105 -14.92 -15.08 -5.35
C ILE A 105 -15.49 -13.96 -6.22
N GLU A 106 -16.74 -13.55 -5.97
CA GLU A 106 -17.41 -12.45 -6.68
C GLU A 106 -16.67 -11.11 -6.56
N LEU A 107 -15.98 -10.88 -5.43
CA LEU A 107 -15.20 -9.68 -5.19
C LEU A 107 -13.83 -9.68 -5.89
N GLU A 108 -13.43 -10.76 -6.56
CA GLU A 108 -12.16 -10.86 -7.31
C GLU A 108 -10.95 -10.24 -6.57
N PRO A 109 -10.64 -10.68 -5.33
CA PRO A 109 -9.51 -10.15 -4.58
C PRO A 109 -8.18 -10.58 -5.20
N ASP A 110 -7.15 -9.73 -5.04
CA ASP A 110 -5.76 -10.06 -5.37
C ASP A 110 -4.88 -10.30 -4.14
N LEU A 111 -5.43 -10.09 -2.94
CA LEU A 111 -4.83 -10.45 -1.67
C LEU A 111 -5.91 -10.74 -0.62
N ILE A 112 -5.77 -11.84 0.11
CA ILE A 112 -6.60 -12.19 1.26
C ILE A 112 -5.71 -12.21 2.50
N LEU A 113 -6.03 -11.39 3.50
CA LEU A 113 -5.32 -11.36 4.77
C LEU A 113 -6.10 -12.12 5.84
N ALA A 114 -5.67 -13.34 6.09
CA ALA A 114 -6.19 -14.22 7.14
C ALA A 114 -5.51 -13.98 8.50
N SER A 115 -6.04 -14.62 9.53
CA SER A 115 -5.52 -14.69 10.89
C SER A 115 -5.83 -16.06 11.50
N HIS A 116 -5.31 -16.29 12.70
CA HIS A 116 -5.48 -17.54 13.42
C HIS A 116 -6.97 -17.82 13.73
N GLY A 117 -7.50 -18.94 13.24
CA GLY A 117 -8.91 -19.33 13.45
C GLY A 117 -9.81 -19.08 12.24
N ASN A 118 -9.29 -18.48 11.16
CA ASN A 118 -9.94 -18.61 9.85
C ASN A 118 -9.79 -20.07 9.34
N PRO A 119 -10.68 -20.56 8.46
CA PRO A 119 -10.58 -21.91 7.88
C PRO A 119 -9.32 -22.08 7.02
N THR A 120 -8.60 -23.21 7.18
CA THR A 120 -7.33 -23.48 6.49
C THR A 120 -7.46 -23.51 4.97
N GLU A 121 -8.62 -23.87 4.41
CA GLU A 121 -8.79 -23.90 2.95
C GLU A 121 -8.69 -22.50 2.29
N LEU A 122 -8.82 -21.45 3.09
CA LEU A 122 -8.68 -20.06 2.67
C LEU A 122 -7.29 -19.46 2.91
N ILE A 123 -6.42 -20.17 3.64
CA ILE A 123 -5.13 -19.68 4.09
C ILE A 123 -4.02 -20.20 3.20
#